data_AF-A0A3B0WJZ7-F1
#
_entry.id   AF-A0A3B0WJZ7-F1
#
_cell.length_a   1.000
_cell.length_b   1.000
_cell.length_c   1.000
_cell.angle_alpha   90.00
_cell.angle_beta   90.00
_cell.angle_gamma   90.00
#
_symmetry.space_group_name_H-M   'P 1'
#
loop_
_entity.id
_entity.type
_entity.pdbx_description
1 polymer ?
#
loop_
_entity_poly.entity_id
_entity_poly.type
_entity_poly.pdbx_seq_one_letter_code
_entity_poly.pdbx_strand_id
1 'polypeptide(L)'
;VVLYIFNDEGVLVDAQIETLGPRNELMPDQAESVYDIFLSNLGYFELGDIQIGPFCVEKDGVKFGLIPNDPELEGEANDLALEMHPGKYMSFFPPWNGDYQNGGHIVTLIN
;
A
#
# COMPACT_ATOMS: atom_id res chain seq x y z
N VAL A 1 -1.05 -9.46 3.95
CA VAL A 1 -2.19 -8.54 3.70
C VAL A 1 -1.95 -7.28 4.49
N VAL A 2 -2.28 -6.11 3.94
CA VAL A 2 -2.03 -4.82 4.59
C VAL A 2 -3.25 -3.93 4.45
N LEU A 3 -3.64 -3.27 5.53
CA LEU A 3 -4.64 -2.22 5.58
C LEU A 3 -3.97 -0.95 6.11
N TYR A 4 -4.10 0.14 5.35
CA TYR A 4 -3.66 1.47 5.76
C TYR A 4 -4.89 2.34 6.02
N ILE A 5 -4.87 3.10 7.11
CA ILE A 5 -5.90 4.06 7.46
C ILE A 5 -5.26 5.44 7.42
N PHE A 6 -5.88 6.35 6.67
CA PHE A 6 -5.45 7.74 6.54
C PHE A 6 -6.53 8.66 7.10
N ASN A 7 -6.14 9.86 7.53
CA ASN A 7 -7.08 10.95 7.80
C ASN A 7 -7.40 11.74 6.52
N ASP A 8 -8.31 12.71 6.64
CA ASP A 8 -8.70 13.64 5.56
C ASP A 8 -7.55 14.45 4.94
N GLU A 9 -6.43 14.60 5.65
CA GLU A 9 -5.24 15.29 5.16
C GLU A 9 -4.30 14.36 4.36
N GLY A 10 -4.67 13.09 4.19
CA GLY A 10 -3.86 12.09 3.51
C GLY A 10 -2.67 11.59 4.34
N VAL A 11 -2.71 11.79 5.65
CA VAL A 11 -1.67 11.35 6.60
C VAL A 11 -2.05 10.00 7.18
N LEU A 12 -1.10 9.06 7.19
CA LEU A 12 -1.29 7.74 7.77
C LEU A 12 -1.54 7.85 9.28
N VAL A 13 -2.66 7.30 9.74
CA VAL A 13 -3.02 7.25 11.17
C VAL A 13 -2.87 5.86 11.78
N ASP A 14 -3.04 4.81 10.97
CA ASP A 14 -2.89 3.43 11.42
C ASP A 14 -2.51 2.51 10.25
N ALA A 15 -1.85 1.40 10.57
CA ALA A 15 -1.51 0.35 9.61
C ALA A 15 -1.61 -1.04 10.26
N GLN A 16 -2.45 -1.90 9.69
CA GLN A 16 -2.56 -3.30 10.09
C GLN A 16 -1.89 -4.17 9.03
N ILE A 17 -0.88 -4.93 9.45
CA ILE A 17 -0.07 -5.77 8.56
C ILE A 17 -0.13 -7.20 9.07
N GLU A 18 -0.57 -8.13 8.22
CA GLU A 18 -0.54 -9.56 8.52
C GLU A 18 0.36 -10.31 7.53
N THR A 19 1.33 -11.04 8.09
CA THR A 19 2.33 -11.78 7.31
C THR A 19 1.86 -13.22 7.16
N LEU A 20 1.51 -13.61 5.93
CA LEU A 20 0.92 -14.93 5.64
C LEU A 20 1.95 -15.98 5.22
N GLY A 21 3.23 -15.74 5.52
CA GLY A 21 4.34 -16.59 5.08
C GLY A 21 4.68 -16.42 3.59
N PRO A 22 5.56 -17.29 3.06
CA PRO A 22 6.01 -17.21 1.69
C PRO A 22 4.92 -17.68 0.70
N ARG A 23 4.98 -17.16 -0.54
CA ARG A 23 3.91 -17.35 -1.55
C ARG A 23 3.62 -18.82 -1.88
N ASN A 24 4.60 -19.71 -1.75
CA ASN A 24 4.47 -21.14 -1.98
C ASN A 24 3.77 -21.89 -0.83
N GLU A 25 3.64 -21.27 0.34
CA GLU A 25 2.98 -21.83 1.53
C GLU A 25 1.60 -21.18 1.78
N LEU A 26 1.29 -20.10 1.06
CA LEU A 26 0.03 -19.39 1.17
C LEU A 26 -1.13 -20.26 0.69
N MET A 27 -2.07 -20.56 1.59
CA MET A 27 -3.31 -21.23 1.21
C MET A 27 -4.25 -20.25 0.49
N PRO A 28 -5.01 -20.69 -0.53
CA PRO A 28 -5.87 -19.81 -1.32
C PRO A 28 -6.78 -18.90 -0.49
N ASP A 29 -7.39 -19.45 0.57
CA ASP A 29 -8.45 -18.77 1.33
C ASP A 29 -7.92 -17.94 2.51
N GLN A 30 -6.63 -18.07 2.85
CA GLN A 30 -6.04 -17.39 4.02
C GLN A 30 -5.96 -15.87 3.80
N ALA A 31 -5.58 -15.44 2.59
CA ALA A 31 -5.49 -14.03 2.28
C ALA A 31 -6.87 -13.35 2.26
N GLU A 32 -7.87 -14.03 1.69
CA GLU A 32 -9.25 -13.56 1.65
C GLU A 32 -9.84 -13.46 3.06
N SER A 33 -9.62 -14.46 3.91
CA SER A 33 -10.10 -14.43 5.31
C SER A 33 -9.54 -13.25 6.11
N VAL A 34 -8.25 -12.95 5.96
CA VAL A 34 -7.63 -11.81 6.66
C VAL A 34 -8.13 -10.48 6.11
N TYR A 35 -8.34 -10.41 4.79
CA TYR A 35 -8.93 -9.24 4.15
C TYR A 35 -10.35 -8.97 4.67
N ASP A 36 -11.19 -9.99 4.76
CA ASP A 36 -12.55 -9.86 5.29
C ASP A 36 -12.56 -9.43 6.76
N ILE A 37 -11.64 -9.96 7.58
CA ILE A 37 -11.48 -9.53 8.97
C ILE A 37 -11.14 -8.04 9.04
N PHE A 38 -10.16 -7.59 8.24
CA PHE A 38 -9.77 -6.18 8.20
C PHE A 38 -10.93 -5.27 7.80
N LEU A 39 -11.67 -5.63 6.74
CA LEU A 39 -12.86 -4.87 6.32
C LEU A 39 -13.98 -4.86 7.37
N SER A 40 -14.22 -5.99 8.04
CA SER A 40 -15.27 -6.07 9.06
C SER A 40 -15.00 -5.15 10.27
N ASN A 41 -13.72 -4.88 10.56
CA ASN A 41 -13.29 -4.05 11.68
C ASN A 41 -13.30 -2.54 11.38
N LEU A 42 -13.40 -2.14 10.11
CA LEU A 42 -13.40 -0.74 9.70
C LEU A 42 -14.71 -0.01 10.01
N GLY A 43 -15.81 -0.75 10.19
CA GLY A 43 -17.14 -0.16 10.34
C GLY A 43 -17.72 0.28 8.99
N TYR A 44 -18.35 1.46 8.95
CA TYR A 44 -18.91 2.00 7.71
C TYR A 44 -17.79 2.61 6.85
N PHE A 45 -17.77 2.28 5.57
CA PHE A 45 -16.87 2.89 4.60
C PHE A 45 -17.53 3.01 3.23
N GLU A 46 -17.02 3.92 2.42
CA GLU A 46 -17.39 4.06 1.01
C GLU A 46 -16.14 3.98 0.14
N LEU A 47 -16.31 3.52 -1.10
CA LEU A 47 -15.24 3.50 -2.10
C LEU A 47 -15.22 4.85 -2.83
N GLY A 48 -14.04 5.43 -2.95
CA GLY A 48 -13.84 6.70 -3.65
C GLY A 48 -12.36 6.98 -3.90
N ASP A 49 -12.11 8.08 -4.61
CA ASP A 49 -10.75 8.57 -4.82
C ASP A 49 -10.18 9.13 -3.52
N ILE A 50 -8.88 8.97 -3.33
CA ILE A 50 -8.17 9.38 -2.13
C ILE A 50 -6.91 10.16 -2.51
N GLN A 51 -6.52 11.11 -1.66
CA GLN A 51 -5.26 11.84 -1.79
C GLN A 51 -4.41 11.54 -0.58
N ILE A 52 -3.24 10.93 -0.79
CA ILE A 52 -2.31 10.57 0.28
C ILE A 52 -0.91 11.06 -0.06
N GLY A 53 -0.16 11.42 0.98
CA GLY A 53 1.27 11.68 0.85
C GLY A 53 2.10 10.39 0.84
N PRO A 54 3.39 10.47 0.52
CA PRO A 54 4.32 9.37 0.75
C PRO A 54 4.35 8.97 2.22
N PHE A 55 4.43 7.67 2.49
CA PHE A 55 4.45 7.13 3.85
C PHE A 55 5.25 5.84 3.90
N CYS A 56 5.77 5.51 5.08
CA CYS A 56 6.53 4.29 5.31
C CYS A 56 6.23 3.76 6.70
N VAL A 57 5.87 2.49 6.79
CA VAL A 57 5.82 1.73 8.03
C VAL A 57 6.73 0.51 7.90
N GLU A 58 7.30 0.05 9.01
CA GLU A 58 8.19 -1.10 9.02
C GLU A 58 7.63 -2.17 9.96
N LYS A 59 7.57 -3.42 9.48
CA LYS A 59 7.24 -4.59 10.28
C LYS A 59 8.21 -5.71 9.93
N ASP A 60 8.77 -6.35 10.96
CA ASP A 60 9.71 -7.47 10.83
C ASP A 60 10.90 -7.17 9.89
N GLY A 61 11.39 -5.92 9.90
CA GLY A 61 12.50 -5.46 9.05
C GLY A 61 12.12 -5.23 7.58
N VAL A 62 10.84 -5.33 7.23
CA VAL A 62 10.31 -5.09 5.89
C VAL A 62 9.57 -3.75 5.88
N LYS A 63 9.89 -2.91 4.89
CA LYS A 63 9.19 -1.65 4.66
C LYS A 63 7.91 -1.86 3.85
N PHE A 64 6.88 -1.13 4.21
CA PHE A 64 5.56 -1.11 3.62
C PHE A 64 5.15 0.34 3.40
N GLY A 65 4.58 0.66 2.24
CA GLY A 65 4.01 1.98 1.97
C GLY A 65 4.42 2.56 0.63
N LEU A 66 4.07 3.83 0.43
CA LEU A 66 4.35 4.60 -0.78
C LEU A 66 5.63 5.42 -0.57
N ILE A 67 6.76 4.89 -1.02
CA ILE A 67 8.10 5.37 -0.68
C ILE A 67 8.72 6.03 -1.91
N PRO A 68 9.23 7.27 -1.82
CA PRO A 68 9.98 7.86 -2.92
C PRO A 68 11.22 7.03 -3.26
N ASN A 69 11.45 6.81 -4.55
CA ASN A 69 12.75 6.30 -4.98
C ASN A 69 13.82 7.36 -4.69
N ASP A 70 15.03 6.91 -4.37
CA ASP A 70 16.18 7.80 -4.30
C ASP A 70 16.90 7.74 -5.65
N PRO A 71 16.80 8.80 -6.48
CA PRO A 71 17.39 8.82 -7.81
C PRO A 71 18.93 8.84 -7.77
N GLU A 72 19.57 9.13 -6.63
CA GLU A 72 21.04 9.11 -6.50
C GLU A 72 21.59 7.74 -6.10
N LEU A 73 20.78 6.86 -5.49
CA LEU A 73 21.25 5.56 -4.97
C LEU A 73 21.26 4.41 -6.00
N GLU A 74 20.54 4.53 -7.12
CA GLU A 74 20.41 3.42 -8.09
C GLU A 74 21.26 3.53 -9.37
N GLY A 75 22.18 4.51 -9.45
CA GLY A 75 23.24 4.54 -10.48
C GLY A 75 22.79 4.81 -11.93
N GLU A 76 21.50 4.91 -12.17
CA GLU A 76 20.90 5.42 -13.40
C GLU A 76 20.06 6.65 -13.04
N ALA A 77 20.00 7.64 -13.95
CA ALA A 77 19.20 8.84 -13.78
C ALA A 77 17.70 8.46 -13.82
N ASN A 78 17.21 7.88 -12.73
CA ASN A 78 15.83 7.50 -12.59
C ASN A 78 15.03 8.78 -12.32
N ASP A 79 13.93 8.96 -13.06
CA ASP A 79 12.96 9.99 -12.76
C ASP A 79 12.42 9.80 -11.34
N LEU A 80 12.07 10.92 -10.69
CA LEU A 80 11.40 10.91 -9.37
C LEU A 80 10.15 10.04 -9.47
N ALA A 81 10.09 9.00 -8.66
CA ALA A 81 9.00 8.06 -8.59
C ALA A 81 8.59 7.80 -7.13
N LEU A 82 7.35 7.39 -6.93
CA LEU A 82 6.90 6.78 -5.68
C LEU A 82 6.73 5.28 -5.93
N GLU A 83 7.28 4.43 -5.09
CA GLU A 83 7.20 2.98 -5.19
C GLU A 83 6.29 2.43 -4.07
N MET A 84 5.37 1.54 -4.41
CA MET A 84 4.58 0.81 -3.42
C MET A 84 5.37 -0.40 -2.92
N HIS A 85 5.56 -0.50 -1.60
CA HIS A 85 6.25 -1.59 -0.93
C HIS A 85 5.28 -2.43 -0.05
N PRO A 86 5.56 -3.72 0.17
CA PRO A 86 6.76 -4.47 -0.19
C PRO A 86 6.69 -5.03 -1.61
N GLY A 87 7.83 -4.99 -2.29
CA GLY A 87 7.97 -5.38 -3.69
C GLY A 87 7.61 -4.22 -4.60
N LYS A 88 8.60 -3.72 -5.35
CA LYS A 88 8.49 -2.62 -6.33
C LYS A 88 7.61 -2.98 -7.54
N TYR A 89 6.40 -3.49 -7.30
CA TYR A 89 5.47 -3.94 -8.32
C TYR A 89 4.72 -2.77 -8.95
N MET A 90 4.63 -1.66 -8.23
CA MET A 90 3.94 -0.46 -8.69
C MET A 90 4.77 0.78 -8.36
N SER A 91 4.97 1.60 -9.39
CA SER A 91 5.68 2.87 -9.29
C SER A 91 4.86 3.95 -9.98
N PHE A 92 4.82 5.13 -9.37
CA PHE A 92 4.08 6.29 -9.81
C PHE A 92 5.07 7.37 -10.25
N PHE A 93 4.73 8.15 -11.27
CA PHE A 93 5.58 9.22 -11.80
C PHE A 93 4.76 10.51 -11.97
N PRO A 94 5.39 11.69 -11.99
CA PRO A 94 4.71 12.94 -12.35
C PRO A 94 3.99 12.82 -13.72
N PRO A 95 2.79 13.40 -13.90
CA PRO A 95 2.10 14.33 -13.02
C PRO A 95 1.19 13.68 -11.93
N TRP A 96 1.42 12.42 -11.54
CA TRP A 96 0.70 11.75 -10.43
C TRP A 96 -0.83 11.74 -10.58
N ASN A 97 -1.31 11.58 -11.81
CA ASN A 97 -2.72 11.75 -12.18
C ASN A 97 -3.58 10.47 -12.07
N GLY A 98 -3.13 9.46 -11.31
CA GLY A 98 -4.05 8.53 -10.64
C GLY A 98 -4.66 7.37 -11.43
N ASP A 99 -4.41 7.20 -12.73
CA ASP A 99 -5.07 6.12 -13.50
C ASP A 99 -4.26 4.82 -13.47
N TYR A 100 -4.61 3.89 -12.58
CA TYR A 100 -3.89 2.62 -12.39
C TYR A 100 -4.85 1.42 -12.44
N GLN A 101 -4.89 0.73 -13.58
CA GLN A 101 -5.56 -0.56 -13.73
C GLN A 101 -4.54 -1.69 -13.54
N ASN A 102 -4.36 -2.20 -12.33
CA ASN A 102 -3.74 -3.53 -12.13
C ASN A 102 -4.29 -4.19 -10.87
N GLY A 103 -4.61 -5.49 -10.98
CA GLY A 103 -5.35 -6.32 -10.02
C GLY A 103 -4.62 -6.66 -8.71
N GLY A 104 -3.87 -5.72 -8.14
CA GLY A 104 -3.55 -5.73 -6.72
C GLY A 104 -4.67 -5.04 -5.96
N HIS A 105 -5.29 -5.74 -5.01
CA HIS A 105 -6.32 -5.15 -4.14
C HIS A 105 -5.67 -4.12 -3.20
N ILE A 106 -5.51 -2.90 -3.66
CA ILE A 106 -5.27 -1.75 -2.79
C ILE A 106 -6.64 -1.15 -2.53
N VAL A 107 -7.20 -1.50 -1.38
CA VAL A 107 -8.41 -0.85 -0.88
C VAL A 107 -7.95 0.34 -0.07
N THR A 108 -8.19 1.53 -0.58
CA THR A 108 -7.96 2.75 0.16
C THR A 108 -9.29 3.29 0.64
N LEU A 109 -9.38 3.59 1.93
CA LEU A 109 -10.61 4.09 2.58
C LEU A 109 -10.29 5.40 3.28
N ILE A 110 -11.19 6.37 3.16
CA ILE A 110 -11.20 7.63 3.93
C ILE A 110 -12.22 7.46 5.06
N ASN A 111 -11.92 8.02 6.24
CA ASN A 111 -12.92 8.35 7.25
C ASN A 111 -12.79 9.83 7.60
#